data_AF-A0A0U3E8E8-F1
#
_entry.id   AF-A0A0U3E8E8-F1
#
_cell.length_a   1.000
_cell.length_b   1.000
_cell.length_c   1.000
_cell.angle_alpha   90.00
_cell.angle_beta   90.00
_cell.angle_gamma   90.00
#
_symmetry.space_group_name_H-M   'P 1'
#
loop_
_entity.id
_entity.type
_entity.pdbx_description
1 polymer ?
#
loop_
_entity_poly.entity_id
_entity_poly.type
_entity_poly.pdbx_seq_one_letter_code
_entity_poly.pdbx_strand_id
1 'polypeptide(L)'
;MKFFEKILETVIGFVNLRATEYIEMELEELEHLFALITLGFLAGYPLIPISTSLKLLPYLEKEIYLMFNRIEYLDDQLGIIGFDIE
;
A
#
# COMPACT_ATOMS: atom_id res chain seq x y z
N MET A 1 46.28 0.04 -15.88
CA MET A 1 45.06 -0.80 -15.76
C MET A 1 44.15 -0.41 -14.60
N LYS A 2 44.66 0.10 -13.46
CA LYS A 2 43.87 0.57 -12.29
C LYS A 2 42.89 1.74 -12.54
N PHE A 3 43.11 2.51 -13.60
CA PHE A 3 42.22 3.63 -13.97
C PHE A 3 40.88 3.16 -14.54
N PHE A 4 40.89 2.06 -15.30
CA PHE A 4 39.67 1.48 -15.89
C PHE A 4 38.77 0.86 -14.83
N GLU A 5 39.35 0.14 -13.86
CA GLU A 5 38.62 -0.45 -12.73
C GLU A 5 37.87 0.63 -11.94
N LYS A 6 38.54 1.74 -11.63
CA LYS A 6 37.94 2.87 -10.89
C LYS A 6 36.80 3.56 -11.65
N ILE A 7 36.92 3.68 -12.98
CA ILE A 7 35.84 4.20 -13.83
C ILE A 7 34.65 3.24 -13.82
N LEU A 8 34.89 1.93 -13.93
CA LEU A 8 33.85 0.91 -13.96
C LEU A 8 33.07 0.87 -12.63
N GLU A 9 33.78 0.97 -11.51
CA GLU A 9 33.19 1.04 -10.17
C GLU A 9 32.31 2.28 -9.98
N THR A 10 32.77 3.43 -10.49
CA THR A 10 32.01 4.70 -10.42
C THR A 10 30.73 4.64 -11.25
N VAL A 11 30.79 4.04 -12.44
CA VAL A 11 29.62 3.89 -13.33
C VAL A 11 28.59 2.93 -12.72
N ILE A 12 29.04 1.79 -12.17
CA ILE A 12 28.15 0.83 -11.50
C ILE A 12 27.50 1.46 -10.26
N GLY A 13 28.26 2.19 -9.45
CA GLY A 13 27.73 2.92 -8.30
C GLY A 13 26.64 3.92 -8.69
N PHE A 14 26.82 4.61 -9.82
CA PHE A 14 25.84 5.57 -10.35
C PHE A 14 24.55 4.89 -10.85
N VAL A 15 24.67 3.73 -11.50
CA VAL A 15 23.50 2.94 -11.95
C VAL A 15 22.71 2.40 -10.76
N ASN A 16 23.39 1.91 -9.73
CA ASN A 16 22.74 1.39 -8.53
C ASN A 16 22.01 2.48 -7.75
N LEU A 17 22.60 3.67 -7.61
CA LEU A 17 21.92 4.82 -6.99
C LEU A 17 20.60 5.14 -7.72
N ARG A 18 20.63 5.19 -9.05
CA ARG A 18 19.43 5.45 -9.85
C ARG A 18 18.40 4.33 -9.79
N ALA A 19 18.83 3.08 -9.63
CA ALA A 19 17.92 1.95 -9.44
C ALA A 19 17.19 2.04 -8.09
N THR A 20 17.90 2.42 -7.02
CA THR A 20 17.29 2.62 -5.70
C THR A 20 16.31 3.79 -5.69
N GLU A 21 16.72 4.94 -6.23
CA GLU A 21 15.85 6.14 -6.34
C GLU A 21 14.57 5.84 -7.12
N TYR A 22 14.64 5.00 -8.15
CA TYR A 22 13.47 4.61 -8.94
C TYR A 22 12.49 3.74 -8.13
N ILE A 23 13.00 2.79 -7.35
CA ILE A 23 12.16 1.93 -6.49
C ILE A 23 11.51 2.75 -5.36
N GLU A 24 12.23 3.72 -4.79
CA GLU A 24 11.69 4.62 -3.77
C GLU A 24 10.53 5.46 -4.32
N MET A 25 10.67 5.99 -5.55
CA MET A 25 9.58 6.71 -6.21
C MET A 25 8.37 5.81 -6.48
N GLU A 26 8.59 4.57 -6.96
CA GLU A 26 7.52 3.62 -7.23
C GLU A 26 6.75 3.24 -5.96
N LEU A 27 7.44 3.10 -4.83
CA LEU A 27 6.82 2.89 -3.52
C LEU A 27 5.92 4.06 -3.13
N GLU A 28 6.40 5.29 -3.30
CA GLU A 28 5.64 6.51 -2.97
C GLU A 28 4.37 6.61 -3.84
N GLU A 29 4.45 6.26 -5.13
CA GLU A 29 3.27 6.20 -6.01
C GLU A 29 2.26 5.13 -5.58
N LEU A 30 2.73 3.96 -5.14
CA LEU A 30 1.87 2.89 -4.63
C LEU A 30 1.15 3.28 -3.34
N GLU A 31 1.83 3.99 -2.43
CA GLU A 31 1.22 4.53 -1.20
C GLU A 31 0.11 5.54 -1.51
N HIS A 32 0.31 6.43 -2.49
CA HIS A 32 -0.72 7.36 -2.94
C HIS A 32 -1.93 6.65 -3.55
N LEU A 33 -1.71 5.61 -4.37
CA LEU A 33 -2.79 4.81 -4.94
C LEU A 33 -3.57 4.06 -3.86
N PHE A 34 -2.88 3.49 -2.87
CA PHE A 34 -3.53 2.83 -1.73
C PHE A 34 -4.43 3.78 -0.94
N ALA A 35 -3.95 5.00 -0.66
CA ALA A 35 -4.74 6.03 -0.01
C ALA A 35 -6.00 6.39 -0.82
N LEU A 36 -5.86 6.54 -2.14
CA LEU A 36 -6.97 6.84 -3.03
C LEU A 36 -8.01 5.70 -3.11
N ILE A 37 -7.56 4.44 -3.18
CA ILE A 37 -8.43 3.26 -3.15
C ILE A 37 -9.22 3.22 -1.83
N THR A 38 -8.53 3.44 -0.72
CA THR A 38 -9.12 3.36 0.62
C THR A 38 -10.16 4.45 0.83
N LEU A 39 -9.84 5.70 0.44
CA LEU A 39 -10.78 6.82 0.48
C LEU A 39 -11.95 6.64 -0.50
N GLY A 40 -11.68 6.17 -1.72
CA GLY A 40 -12.70 5.89 -2.73
C GLY A 40 -13.69 4.82 -2.25
N PHE A 41 -13.19 3.76 -1.64
CA PHE A 41 -14.01 2.73 -1.01
C PHE A 41 -14.86 3.28 0.14
N LEU A 42 -14.28 4.10 1.04
CA LEU A 42 -15.00 4.73 2.14
C LEU A 42 -16.09 5.70 1.67
N ALA A 43 -15.86 6.39 0.54
CA ALA A 43 -16.78 7.34 -0.06
C ALA A 43 -17.84 6.70 -0.97
N GLY A 44 -17.81 5.36 -1.15
CA GLY A 44 -18.74 4.64 -2.03
C GLY A 44 -18.48 4.85 -3.53
N TYR A 45 -17.29 5.34 -3.91
CA TYR A 45 -16.90 5.52 -5.30
C TYR A 45 -16.46 4.17 -5.90
N PRO A 46 -16.88 3.81 -7.13
CA PRO A 46 -16.53 2.54 -7.72
C PRO A 46 -15.01 2.44 -7.91
N LEU A 47 -14.49 1.31 -7.44
CA LEU A 47 -13.07 1.03 -7.33
C LEU A 47 -12.35 1.00 -8.68
N ILE A 48 -11.03 1.21 -8.56
CA ILE A 48 -9.99 0.91 -9.55
C ILE A 48 -10.30 -0.39 -10.30
N PRO A 49 -9.95 -0.50 -11.60
CA PRO A 49 -10.14 -1.71 -12.38
C PRO A 49 -9.67 -2.97 -11.64
N ILE A 50 -10.54 -3.98 -11.56
CA ILE A 50 -10.33 -5.25 -10.83
C ILE A 50 -8.97 -5.90 -11.12
N SER A 51 -8.45 -5.75 -12.34
CA SER A 51 -7.12 -6.25 -12.73
C SER A 51 -5.98 -5.66 -11.90
N THR A 52 -6.10 -4.40 -11.49
CA THR A 52 -5.10 -3.68 -10.70
C THR A 52 -5.29 -3.98 -9.21
N SER A 53 -6.55 -4.07 -8.75
CA SER A 53 -6.86 -4.49 -7.38
C SER A 53 -6.33 -5.90 -7.06
N LEU A 54 -6.42 -6.84 -8.00
CA LEU A 54 -5.90 -8.20 -7.84
C LEU A 54 -4.36 -8.26 -7.75
N LYS A 55 -3.65 -7.35 -8.42
CA LYS A 55 -2.19 -7.25 -8.31
C LYS A 55 -1.74 -6.69 -6.96
N LEU A 56 -2.57 -5.86 -6.33
CA LEU A 56 -2.32 -5.29 -5.01
C LEU A 56 -2.69 -6.24 -3.87
N LEU A 57 -3.58 -7.21 -4.12
CA LEU A 57 -4.09 -8.14 -3.11
C LEU A 57 -3.02 -8.84 -2.26
N PRO A 58 -1.88 -9.32 -2.81
CA PRO A 58 -0.83 -9.96 -2.00
C PRO A 58 -0.17 -9.01 -0.99
N TYR A 59 -0.18 -7.71 -1.27
CA TYR A 59 0.42 -6.69 -0.41
C TYR A 59 -0.54 -6.19 0.68
N LEU A 60 -1.82 -6.56 0.59
CA LEU A 60 -2.89 -6.11 1.51
C LEU A 60 -3.24 -7.16 2.58
N GLU A 61 -2.52 -8.28 2.65
CA GLU A 61 -2.81 -9.39 3.58
C GLU A 61 -2.91 -8.92 5.04
N LYS A 62 -1.95 -8.08 5.46
CA LYS A 62 -1.87 -7.57 6.83
C LYS A 62 -3.05 -6.66 7.15
N GLU A 63 -3.42 -5.78 6.24
CA GLU A 63 -4.51 -4.82 6.39
C GLU A 63 -5.87 -5.54 6.40
N ILE A 64 -6.04 -6.55 5.56
CA ILE A 64 -7.22 -7.43 5.55
C ILE A 64 -7.34 -8.18 6.89
N TYR A 65 -6.23 -8.73 7.39
CA TYR A 65 -6.20 -9.40 8.70
C TYR A 65 -6.57 -8.44 9.85
N LEU A 66 -6.05 -7.22 9.81
CA LEU A 66 -6.40 -6.17 10.79
C LEU A 66 -7.87 -5.74 10.69
N MET A 67 -8.43 -5.67 9.49
CA MET A 67 -9.86 -5.39 9.28
C MET A 67 -10.73 -6.51 9.88
N PHE A 68 -10.42 -7.78 9.62
CA PHE A 68 -11.16 -8.91 10.20
C PHE A 68 -11.10 -8.92 11.73
N ASN A 69 -9.92 -8.66 12.31
CA ASN A 69 -9.78 -8.56 13.75
C ASN A 69 -10.60 -7.40 14.33
N ARG A 70 -10.73 -6.26 13.63
CA ARG A 70 -11.57 -5.14 14.08
C ARG A 70 -13.06 -5.43 13.95
N ILE A 71 -13.48 -6.16 12.92
CA ILE A 71 -14.89 -6.56 12.71
C ILE A 71 -15.39 -7.41 13.88
N GLU A 72 -14.55 -8.28 14.45
CA GLU A 72 -14.90 -9.06 15.64
C GLU A 72 -15.30 -8.18 16.84
N TYR A 73 -14.81 -6.95 16.93
CA TYR A 73 -15.13 -6.00 17.99
C TYR A 73 -16.19 -4.95 17.59
N LEU A 74 -16.71 -4.98 16.35
CA LEU A 74 -17.69 -4.01 15.86
C LEU A 74 -19.14 -4.41 16.11
N ASP A 75 -19.41 -5.67 16.46
CA ASP A 75 -20.77 -6.18 16.71
C ASP A 75 -21.46 -5.58 17.96
N ASP A 76 -20.76 -4.79 18.78
CA ASP A 76 -21.32 -4.26 20.03
C ASP A 76 -21.13 -2.75 20.26
N GLN A 77 -21.05 -1.94 19.20
CA GLN A 77 -21.13 -0.47 19.36
C GLN A 77 -22.49 0.12 18.98
N LEU A 78 -23.26 -0.53 18.11
CA LEU A 78 -24.61 -0.08 17.74
C LEU A 78 -25.72 -0.83 18.49
N GLY A 79 -25.46 -2.03 19.02
CA GLY A 79 -26.42 -2.79 19.84
C GLY A 79 -26.72 -2.13 21.19
N ILE A 80 -25.73 -1.49 21.80
CA ILE A 80 -25.86 -0.78 23.09
C ILE A 80 -26.81 0.43 22.98
N ILE A 81 -26.74 1.18 21.87
CA ILE A 81 -27.54 2.40 21.68
C ILE A 81 -29.01 2.09 21.37
N GLY A 82 -29.30 0.90 20.82
CA GLY A 82 -30.64 0.47 20.43
C GLY A 82 -31.48 -0.13 21.57
N PHE A 83 -30.85 -0.58 22.66
CA PHE A 83 -31.53 -1.21 23.80
C PHE A 83 -31.82 -0.26 24.98
N ASP A 84 -31.22 0.93 25.01
CA ASP A 84 -31.46 1.95 26.05
C ASP A 84 -32.64 2.90 25.71
N ILE A 85 -33.46 2.55 24.70
CA ILE A 85 -34.69 3.27 24.32
C ILE A 85 -35.92 2.37 24.51
N GLU A 86 -36.10 1.80 25.71
CA GLU A 86 -37.39 1.32 26.23
C GLU A 86 -37.60 1.75 27.68
#